data_AF-A0A497KLT9-F1
#
_entry.id   AF-A0A497KLT9-F1
#
_cell.length_a   1.000
_cell.length_b   1.000
_cell.length_c   1.000
_cell.angle_alpha   90.00
_cell.angle_beta   90.00
_cell.angle_gamma   90.00
#
_symmetry.space_group_name_H-M   'P 1'
#
loop_
_entity.id
_entity.type
_entity.pdbx_description
1 polymer ?
#
loop_
_entity_poly.entity_id
_entity_poly.type
_entity_poly.pdbx_seq_one_letter_code
_entity_poly.pdbx_strand_id
1 'polypeptide(L)'
;MQHKINELIKRIRNDPEVRSTNFNIKLLSMVGDICKVYGYGTARLFLLGKKGDDVKIILKVLRMIEKENVSTEIGMLILKNLVNIVNPPLNL
;
A
#
# COMPACT_ATOMS: atom_id res chain seq x y z
N MET A 1 -8.24 12.73 12.18
CA MET A 1 -7.84 12.07 10.91
C MET A 1 -6.39 11.56 10.97
N GLN A 2 -5.41 12.40 11.36
CA GLN A 2 -4.00 12.01 11.53
C GLN A 2 -3.78 10.74 12.37
N HIS A 3 -4.47 10.62 13.52
CA HIS A 3 -4.35 9.45 14.40
C HIS A 3 -4.75 8.13 13.71
N LYS A 4 -5.82 8.14 12.91
CA LYS A 4 -6.27 6.94 12.16
C LYS A 4 -5.25 6.50 11.11
N ILE A 5 -4.64 7.46 10.41
CA ILE A 5 -3.58 7.18 9.42
C ILE A 5 -2.36 6.56 10.11
N ASN A 6 -1.95 7.10 11.26
CA ASN A 6 -0.84 6.54 12.02
C ASN A 6 -1.10 5.10 12.48
N GLU A 7 -2.30 4.80 12.97
CA GLU A 7 -2.69 3.44 13.37
C GLU A 7 -2.79 2.48 12.17
N LEU A 8 -3.26 2.97 11.01
CA LEU A 8 -3.19 2.20 9.76
C LEU A 8 -1.75 1.88 9.37
N ILE A 9 -0.84 2.87 9.37
CA ILE A 9 0.58 2.67 9.05
C ILE A 9 1.21 1.66 10.02
N LYS A 10 0.93 1.76 11.32
CA LYS A 10 1.41 0.79 12.32
C LYS A 10 0.92 -0.63 12.02
N ARG A 11 -0.37 -0.80 11.70
CA ARG A 11 -0.92 -2.12 11.34
C ARG A 11 -0.29 -2.68 10.07
N ILE A 12 -0.12 -1.87 9.03
CA ILE A 12 0.57 -2.28 7.79
C ILE A 12 2.02 -2.70 8.09
N ARG A 13 2.76 -1.89 8.86
CA ARG A 13 4.15 -2.16 9.24
C ARG A 13 4.31 -3.47 10.02
N ASN A 14 3.39 -3.72 10.94
CA ASN A 14 3.45 -4.87 11.84
C ASN A 14 2.80 -6.14 11.25
N ASP A 15 2.19 -6.06 10.07
CA ASP A 15 1.62 -7.22 9.40
C ASP A 15 2.75 -8.15 8.90
N PRO A 16 2.83 -9.41 9.37
CA PRO A 16 3.96 -10.29 9.06
C PRO A 16 4.13 -10.58 7.56
N GLU A 17 3.03 -10.69 6.82
CA GLU A 17 3.06 -10.96 5.38
C GLU A 17 3.53 -9.71 4.61
N VAL A 18 3.08 -8.52 5.02
CA VAL A 18 3.53 -7.26 4.41
C VAL A 18 5.03 -7.07 4.67
N ARG A 19 5.48 -7.32 5.90
CA ARG A 19 6.89 -7.14 6.28
C ARG A 19 7.85 -8.11 5.58
N SER A 20 7.44 -9.35 5.32
CA SER A 20 8.27 -10.36 4.66
C SER A 20 8.27 -10.25 3.13
N THR A 21 7.43 -9.38 2.56
CA THR A 21 7.28 -9.24 1.11
C THR A 21 8.40 -8.40 0.52
N ASN A 22 9.04 -8.93 -0.52
CA ASN A 22 9.93 -8.15 -1.37
C ASN A 22 9.11 -7.39 -2.42
N PHE A 23 8.81 -6.12 -2.15
CA PHE A 23 7.95 -5.33 -3.04
C PHE A 23 8.66 -4.83 -4.29
N ASN A 24 8.01 -5.00 -5.44
CA ASN A 24 8.40 -4.30 -6.65
C ASN A 24 8.05 -2.81 -6.57
N ILE A 25 9.06 -1.95 -6.41
CA ILE A 25 8.90 -0.50 -6.28
C ILE A 25 8.21 0.12 -7.50
N LYS A 26 8.50 -0.37 -8.72
CA LYS A 26 7.84 0.13 -9.94
C LYS A 26 6.35 -0.21 -9.94
N LEU A 27 5.99 -1.41 -9.48
CA LEU A 27 4.60 -1.82 -9.33
C LEU A 27 3.88 -0.94 -8.30
N LEU A 28 4.48 -0.72 -7.13
CA LEU A 28 3.92 0.17 -6.10
C LEU A 28 3.66 1.58 -6.63
N SER A 29 4.62 2.15 -7.36
CA SER A 29 4.45 3.47 -7.96
C SER A 29 3.26 3.49 -8.92
N MET A 30 3.18 2.51 -9.82
CA MET A 30 2.12 2.41 -10.82
C MET A 30 0.74 2.23 -10.18
N VAL A 31 0.63 1.38 -9.15
CA VAL A 31 -0.62 1.19 -8.40
C VAL A 31 -1.01 2.47 -7.66
N GLY A 32 -0.03 3.18 -7.07
CA GLY A 32 -0.26 4.48 -6.45
C GLY A 32 -0.80 5.51 -7.45
N ASP A 33 -0.24 5.58 -8.66
CA ASP A 33 -0.71 6.48 -9.71
C ASP A 33 -2.14 6.14 -10.17
N ILE A 34 -2.43 4.85 -10.39
CA ILE A 34 -3.78 4.39 -10.73
C ILE A 34 -4.77 4.72 -9.60
N CYS A 35 -4.37 4.52 -8.34
CA CYS A 35 -5.17 4.85 -7.17
C CYS A 35 -5.50 6.35 -7.12
N LYS A 36 -4.52 7.22 -7.38
CA LYS A 36 -4.72 8.68 -7.37
C LYS A 36 -5.69 9.12 -8.47
N VAL A 37 -5.53 8.59 -9.69
CA VAL A 37 -6.27 9.06 -10.87
C VAL A 37 -7.65 8.42 -10.97
N TYR A 38 -7.75 7.11 -10.69
CA TYR A 38 -8.94 6.30 -10.97
C TYR A 38 -9.56 5.66 -9.72
N GLY A 39 -8.98 5.90 -8.54
CA GLY A 39 -9.45 5.36 -7.28
C GLY A 39 -9.04 3.90 -7.01
N TYR A 40 -9.35 3.44 -5.80
CA TYR A 40 -8.96 2.11 -5.31
C TYR A 40 -9.59 0.97 -6.11
N GLY A 41 -10.84 1.13 -6.56
CA GLY A 41 -11.54 0.11 -7.36
C GLY A 41 -10.75 -0.29 -8.61
N THR A 42 -10.31 0.71 -9.38
CA THR A 42 -9.52 0.52 -10.60
C THR A 42 -8.13 -0.05 -10.29
N ALA A 43 -7.48 0.41 -9.21
CA ALA A 43 -6.19 -0.13 -8.77
C ALA A 43 -6.26 -1.64 -8.44
N ARG A 44 -7.37 -2.10 -7.85
CA ARG A 44 -7.59 -3.54 -7.62
C ARG A 44 -7.79 -4.31 -8.91
N LEU A 45 -8.61 -3.82 -9.84
CA LEU A 45 -8.83 -4.47 -11.14
C LEU A 45 -7.51 -4.62 -11.91
N PHE A 46 -6.69 -3.57 -11.89
CA PHE A 46 -5.35 -3.59 -12.46
C PHE A 46 -4.45 -4.69 -11.86
N LEU A 47 -4.53 -4.91 -10.54
CA LEU A 47 -3.75 -5.94 -9.85
C LEU A 47 -4.30 -7.36 -10.06
N LEU A 48 -5.61 -7.54 -10.24
CA LEU A 48 -6.20 -8.87 -10.51
C LEU A 48 -5.69 -9.50 -11.80
N GLY A 49 -5.27 -8.69 -12.78
CA GLY A 49 -4.65 -9.15 -14.02
C GLY A 49 -3.16 -9.50 -13.90
N LYS A 50 -2.54 -9.39 -12.71
CA LYS A 50 -1.11 -9.60 -12.50
C LYS A 50 -0.81 -10.84 -11.66
N LYS A 51 0.40 -11.38 -11.85
CA LYS A 51 0.96 -12.48 -11.06
C LYS A 51 2.10 -11.95 -10.19
N GLY A 52 2.31 -12.60 -9.05
CA GLY A 52 3.34 -12.23 -8.08
C GLY A 52 2.79 -12.33 -6.66
N ASP A 53 3.65 -12.70 -5.71
CA ASP A 53 3.24 -12.71 -4.30
C ASP A 53 3.10 -11.28 -3.77
N ASP A 54 3.92 -10.34 -4.25
CA ASP A 54 3.80 -8.91 -3.95
C ASP A 54 2.45 -8.33 -4.39
N VAL A 55 1.89 -8.76 -5.53
CA VAL A 55 0.56 -8.37 -6.01
C VAL A 55 -0.54 -8.70 -4.97
N LYS A 56 -0.52 -9.91 -4.41
CA LYS A 56 -1.51 -10.34 -3.40
C LYS A 56 -1.41 -9.47 -2.14
N ILE A 57 -0.19 -9.14 -1.74
CA ILE A 57 0.07 -8.34 -0.56
C ILE A 57 -0.27 -6.87 -0.78
N ILE A 58 -0.02 -6.32 -1.98
CA ILE A 58 -0.47 -4.97 -2.35
C ILE A 58 -2.01 -4.89 -2.34
N LEU A 59 -2.71 -5.93 -2.85
CA LEU A 59 -4.17 -6.01 -2.76
C LEU A 59 -4.66 -6.05 -1.31
N LYS A 60 -3.96 -6.78 -0.42
CA LYS A 60 -4.25 -6.79 1.02
C LYS A 60 -4.10 -5.40 1.62
N VAL A 61 -2.99 -4.70 1.35
CA VAL A 61 -2.74 -3.33 1.84
C VAL A 61 -3.78 -2.35 1.32
N LEU A 62 -4.14 -2.41 0.02
CA LEU A 62 -5.22 -1.61 -0.55
C LEU A 62 -6.54 -1.79 0.21
N ARG A 63 -6.93 -3.04 0.52
CA ARG A 63 -8.14 -3.32 1.32
C ARG A 63 -8.05 -2.74 2.73
N MET A 64 -6.88 -2.73 3.35
CA MET A 64 -6.69 -2.10 4.67
C MET A 64 -6.88 -0.59 4.60
N ILE A 65 -6.34 0.07 3.57
CA ILE A 65 -6.49 1.51 3.33
C ILE A 65 -7.97 1.87 3.10
N GLU A 66 -8.64 1.11 2.23
CA GLU A 66 -10.05 1.32 1.89
C GLU A 66 -10.97 1.18 3.09
N LYS A 67 -10.76 0.16 3.94
CA LYS A 67 -11.57 -0.08 5.15
C LYS A 67 -11.56 1.09 6.13
N GLU A 68 -10.48 1.87 6.13
CA GLU A 68 -10.33 3.04 7.00
C GLU A 68 -10.88 4.33 6.37
N ASN A 69 -11.50 4.25 5.18
CA ASN A 69 -12.02 5.40 4.42
C ASN A 69 -10.96 6.50 4.20
N VAL A 70 -9.72 6.09 3.95
CA VAL A 70 -8.61 7.00 3.66
C VAL A 70 -8.73 7.55 2.23
N SER A 71 -8.52 8.86 2.04
CA SER A 71 -8.60 9.46 0.70
C SER A 71 -7.57 8.86 -0.25
N THR A 72 -7.86 8.88 -1.56
CA THR A 72 -7.00 8.30 -2.60
C THR A 72 -5.62 8.95 -2.65
N GLU A 73 -5.48 10.23 -2.30
CA GLU A 73 -4.17 10.89 -2.19
C GLU A 73 -3.32 10.26 -1.09
N ILE A 74 -3.88 10.08 0.11
CA ILE A 74 -3.16 9.49 1.23
C ILE A 74 -2.88 8.00 0.97
N GLY A 75 -3.84 7.28 0.40
CA GLY A 75 -3.64 5.88 0.00
C GLY A 75 -2.52 5.72 -1.01
N MET A 76 -2.45 6.59 -2.02
CA MET A 76 -1.35 6.64 -2.98
C MET A 76 -0.01 6.86 -2.28
N LEU A 77 0.08 7.80 -1.34
CA LEU A 77 1.31 8.04 -0.58
C LEU A 77 1.75 6.83 0.23
N ILE A 78 0.80 6.15 0.89
CA ILE A 78 1.07 4.91 1.65
C ILE A 78 1.64 3.83 0.71
N LEU A 79 1.01 3.62 -0.46
CA LEU A 79 1.44 2.60 -1.41
C LEU A 79 2.83 2.89 -1.97
N LYS A 80 3.09 4.12 -2.39
CA LYS A 80 4.41 4.52 -2.93
C LYS A 80 5.53 4.42 -1.91
N ASN A 81 5.22 4.60 -0.63
CA ASN A 81 6.19 4.52 0.46
C ASN A 81 6.16 3.18 1.21
N LEU A 82 5.46 2.17 0.70
CA LEU A 82 5.23 0.93 1.45
C LEU A 82 6.54 0.25 1.89
N VAL A 83 7.56 0.25 1.02
CA VAL A 83 8.91 -0.26 1.35
C VAL A 83 9.51 0.48 2.54
N ASN A 84 9.45 1.81 2.56
CA ASN A 84 9.96 2.63 3.66
C ASN A 84 9.12 2.46 4.94
N ILE A 85 7.83 2.15 4.81
CA ILE A 85 6.96 1.88 5.95
C ILE A 85 7.37 0.59 6.66
N VAL A 86 7.66 -0.47 5.91
CA VAL A 86 8.03 -1.79 6.48
C VAL A 86 9.50 -1.90 6.84
N ASN A 87 10.36 -1.26 6.07
CA ASN A 87 11.81 -1.19 6.26
C ASN A 87 12.21 0.29 6.42
N PRO A 88 11.90 0.92 7.56
CA PRO A 88 12.31 2.29 7.80
C PRO A 88 13.84 2.37 7.69
N PRO A 89 14.41 3.39 7.04
CA PRO A 89 15.84 3.59 7.04
C PRO A 89 16.32 3.60 8.49
N LEU A 90 17.38 2.84 8.78
CA LEU A 90 18.09 2.98 10.04
C LEU A 90 18.58 4.42 10.08
N ASN A 91 18.02 5.23 10.98
CA ASN A 91 18.58 6.55 11.27
C ASN A 91 20.02 6.30 11.73
N LEU A 92 21.00 6.64 10.87
CA LEU A 92 22.42 6.72 11.21
C LEU A 92 22.67 7.94 12.09
#